data_AF-A0A4Y8KJR1-F1
#
_entry.id   AF-A0A4Y8KJR1-F1
#
_cell.length_a   1.000
_cell.length_b   1.000
_cell.length_c   1.000
_cell.angle_alpha   90.00
_cell.angle_beta   90.00
_cell.angle_gamma   90.00
#
_symmetry.space_group_name_H-M   'P 1'
#
loop_
_entity.id
_entity.type
_entity.pdbx_description
1 polymer ?
#
loop_
_entity_poly.entity_id
_entity_poly.type
_entity_poly.pdbx_seq_one_letter_code
_entity_poly.pdbx_strand_id
1 'polypeptide(L)'
;MTNIPEAGRQASYILLDAVSAWDASSTDDTNSAAMNLALTRMNEVDAVTATLGDDDSLSLDASNLLGGTIVTMNWLVEQLAQERHQPKHNVITDLREFLDE
;
A
#
# COMPACT_ATOMS: atom_id res chain seq x y z
N MET A 1 3.02 6.04 -19.18
CA MET A 1 3.44 5.28 -17.98
C MET A 1 4.27 6.20 -17.12
N THR A 2 3.80 6.51 -15.92
CA THR A 2 4.60 7.19 -14.90
C THR A 2 5.79 6.29 -14.60
N ASN A 3 7.02 6.76 -14.77
CA ASN A 3 8.21 5.98 -14.42
C ASN A 3 8.29 5.87 -12.90
N ILE A 4 7.69 4.83 -12.33
CA ILE A 4 7.83 4.50 -10.91
C ILE A 4 9.30 4.09 -10.68
N PRO A 5 10.01 4.68 -9.69
CA PRO A 5 11.35 4.25 -9.32
C PRO A 5 11.40 2.76 -8.97
N GLU A 6 12.56 2.12 -9.09
CA GLU A 6 12.71 0.68 -8.80
C GLU A 6 12.22 0.33 -7.39
N ALA A 7 12.65 1.09 -6.38
CA ALA A 7 12.22 0.95 -4.99
C ALA A 7 10.69 1.04 -4.85
N GLY A 8 10.05 2.00 -5.52
CA GLY A 8 8.58 2.11 -5.51
C GLY A 8 7.87 0.94 -6.20
N ARG A 9 8.46 0.39 -7.26
CA ARG A 9 7.94 -0.81 -7.92
C ARG A 9 8.05 -2.04 -7.01
N GLN A 10 9.20 -2.23 -6.36
CA GLN A 10 9.42 -3.33 -5.43
C GLN A 10 8.51 -3.23 -4.20
N ALA A 11 8.36 -2.04 -3.63
CA ALA A 11 7.39 -1.78 -2.57
C ALA A 11 5.96 -2.15 -2.99
N SER A 12 5.57 -1.85 -4.24
CA SER A 12 4.26 -2.25 -4.77
C SER A 12 4.08 -3.77 -4.80
N TYR A 13 5.10 -4.52 -5.22
CA TYR A 13 5.05 -5.99 -5.21
C TYR A 13 4.94 -6.56 -3.80
N ILE A 14 5.70 -6.01 -2.85
CA ILE A 14 5.61 -6.44 -1.45
C ILE A 14 4.21 -6.18 -0.86
N LEU A 15 3.56 -5.06 -1.19
CA LEU A 15 2.17 -4.82 -0.79
C LEU A 15 1.21 -5.84 -1.38
N LEU A 16 1.37 -6.18 -2.66
CA LEU A 16 0.54 -7.18 -3.32
C LEU A 16 0.76 -8.58 -2.76
N ASP A 17 2.01 -8.94 -2.43
CA ASP A 17 2.34 -10.17 -1.73
C ASP A 17 1.65 -10.22 -0.35
N ALA A 18 1.64 -9.10 0.37
CA ALA A 18 0.96 -8.99 1.66
C ALA A 18 -0.55 -9.18 1.51
N VAL A 19 -1.18 -8.56 0.51
CA VAL A 19 -2.61 -8.76 0.20
C VAL A 19 -2.89 -10.22 -0.19
N SER A 20 -2.00 -10.86 -0.96
CA SER A 20 -2.15 -12.25 -1.34
C SER A 20 -1.98 -13.22 -0.18
N ALA A 21 -1.15 -12.87 0.81
CA ALA A 21 -0.94 -13.65 2.02
C ALA A 21 -2.00 -13.38 3.10
N TRP A 22 -2.72 -12.26 2.99
CA TRP A 22 -3.77 -11.88 3.91
C TRP A 22 -4.98 -12.80 3.75
N ASP A 23 -5.35 -13.50 4.81
CA ASP A 23 -6.52 -14.37 4.83
C ASP A 23 -7.48 -13.88 5.92
N ALA A 24 -8.64 -13.37 5.48
CA ALA A 24 -9.69 -12.89 6.37
C ALA A 24 -10.31 -13.99 7.24
N SER A 25 -10.06 -15.27 6.93
CA SER A 25 -10.52 -16.43 7.69
C SER A 25 -9.45 -17.06 8.59
N SER A 26 -8.20 -16.58 8.49
CA SER A 26 -7.09 -17.06 9.30
C SER A 26 -7.07 -16.43 10.70
N THR A 27 -6.32 -17.04 11.62
CA THR A 27 -6.06 -16.48 12.95
C THR A 27 -5.27 -15.18 12.87
N ASP A 28 -5.51 -14.25 13.80
CA ASP A 28 -4.82 -12.96 13.91
C ASP A 28 -3.28 -13.09 13.88
N ASP A 29 -2.74 -14.19 14.42
CA ASP A 29 -1.30 -14.48 14.43
C ASP A 29 -0.69 -14.65 13.03
N THR A 30 -1.45 -15.23 12.09
CA THR A 30 -1.00 -15.46 10.71
C THR A 30 -0.94 -14.17 9.92
N ASN A 31 -2.00 -13.35 10.03
CA ASN A 31 -2.06 -12.04 9.36
C ASN A 31 -1.02 -11.08 9.93
N SER A 32 -0.77 -11.12 11.25
CA SER A 32 0.29 -10.36 11.89
C SER A 32 1.69 -10.76 11.40
N ALA A 33 1.95 -12.06 11.21
CA ALA A 33 3.21 -12.55 10.68
C ALA A 33 3.43 -12.11 9.21
N ALA A 34 2.39 -12.17 8.37
CA ALA A 34 2.45 -11.68 6.99
C ALA A 34 2.73 -10.18 6.94
N MET A 35 2.07 -9.38 7.79
CA MET A 35 2.32 -7.95 7.91
C MET A 35 3.76 -7.64 8.34
N ASN A 36 4.26 -8.32 9.36
CA ASN A 36 5.64 -8.13 9.84
C ASN A 36 6.69 -8.48 8.77
N LEU A 37 6.46 -9.54 8.00
CA LEU A 37 7.32 -9.89 6.88
C LEU A 37 7.29 -8.80 5.79
N ALA A 38 6.09 -8.29 5.47
CA ALA A 38 5.96 -7.19 4.51
C ALA A 38 6.72 -5.95 4.99
N LEU A 39 6.57 -5.53 6.25
CA LEU A 39 7.30 -4.39 6.83
C LEU A 39 8.82 -4.59 6.78
N THR A 40 9.29 -5.81 7.06
CA THR A 40 10.72 -6.15 6.97
C THR A 40 11.23 -5.95 5.55
N ARG A 41 10.52 -6.48 4.55
CA ARG A 41 10.89 -6.35 3.14
C ARG A 41 10.77 -4.92 2.63
N MET A 42 9.81 -4.13 3.14
CA MET A 42 9.70 -2.70 2.81
C MET A 42 10.95 -1.93 3.21
N ASN A 43 11.53 -2.26 4.37
CA ASN A 43 12.75 -1.65 4.84
C ASN A 43 13.97 -2.05 3.98
N GLU A 44 13.98 -3.29 3.46
CA GLU A 44 15.05 -3.76 2.56
C GLU A 44 15.09 -3.04 1.20
N VAL A 45 13.98 -2.43 0.79
CA VAL A 45 13.84 -1.75 -0.51
C VAL A 45 13.74 -0.23 -0.39
N ASP A 46 14.04 0.34 0.79
CA ASP A 46 13.94 1.78 1.05
C ASP A 46 12.56 2.36 0.69
N ALA A 47 11.49 1.62 1.03
CA ALA A 47 10.11 2.06 0.76
C ALA A 47 9.76 3.34 1.53
N VAL A 48 10.34 3.49 2.72
CA VAL A 48 10.31 4.71 3.54
C VAL A 48 11.73 4.99 3.99
N THR A 49 12.21 6.21 3.75
CA THR A 49 13.53 6.66 4.20
C THR A 49 13.39 7.70 5.30
N ALA A 50 14.24 7.59 6.33
CA ALA A 50 14.29 8.52 7.44
C ALA A 50 15.64 9.24 7.44
N THR A 51 15.61 10.57 7.49
CA THR A 51 16.81 11.41 7.53
C THR A 51 16.77 12.28 8.78
N LEU A 52 17.81 12.19 9.62
CA LEU A 52 18.00 13.08 10.77
C LEU A 52 18.90 14.24 10.34
N GLY A 53 18.38 15.46 10.45
CA GLY A 53 19.11 16.70 10.18
C GLY A 53 19.98 17.14 11.35
N ASP A 54 20.88 18.09 11.08
CA ASP A 54 21.82 18.64 12.07
C ASP A 54 21.12 19.46 13.19
N ASP A 55 19.85 19.83 12.99
CA ASP A 55 19.00 20.54 13.93
C ASP A 55 18.10 19.60 14.76
N ASP A 56 18.44 18.31 14.81
CA ASP A 56 17.61 17.23 15.39
C ASP A 56 16.23 17.08 14.71
N SER A 57 16.03 17.61 13.50
CA SER A 57 14.80 17.39 12.74
C SER A 57 14.79 16.01 12.06
N LEU A 58 13.68 15.28 12.22
CA LEU A 58 13.46 14.00 11.53
C LEU A 58 12.57 14.23 10.29
N SER A 59 13.10 13.95 9.11
CA SER A 59 12.35 13.93 7.85
C SER A 59 12.08 12.50 7.41
N LEU A 60 10.85 12.23 6.97
CA LEU A 60 10.42 10.95 6.42
C LEU A 60 10.01 11.12 4.96
N ASP A 61 10.58 10.32 4.07
CA ASP A 61 10.15 10.23 2.68
C ASP A 61 9.58 8.84 2.40
N ALA A 62 8.27 8.79 2.18
CA ALA A 62 7.49 7.59 1.86
C ALA A 62 7.04 7.57 0.38
N SER A 63 7.68 8.35 -0.50
CA SER A 63 7.25 8.47 -1.90
C SER A 63 7.28 7.14 -2.65
N ASN A 64 8.26 6.28 -2.36
CA ASN A 64 8.36 4.94 -2.93
C ASN A 64 7.16 4.06 -2.53
N LEU A 65 6.79 4.07 -1.25
CA LEU A 65 5.61 3.36 -0.75
C LEU A 65 4.31 3.93 -1.35
N LEU A 66 4.10 5.25 -1.24
CA LEU A 66 2.83 5.88 -1.59
C LEU A 66 2.56 5.87 -3.09
N GLY A 67 3.57 6.12 -3.92
CA GLY A 67 3.39 6.20 -5.37
C GLY A 67 2.85 4.90 -5.95
N GLY A 68 3.45 3.78 -5.56
CA GLY A 68 3.02 2.44 -5.94
C GLY A 68 1.64 2.06 -5.42
N THR A 69 1.37 2.39 -4.16
CA THR A 69 0.07 2.15 -3.51
C THR A 69 -1.05 2.90 -4.23
N ILE A 70 -0.86 4.19 -4.52
CA ILE A 70 -1.87 5.02 -5.20
C ILE A 70 -2.16 4.47 -6.60
N VAL A 71 -1.15 4.10 -7.38
CA VAL A 71 -1.35 3.56 -8.73
C VAL A 71 -2.11 2.24 -8.68
N THR A 72 -1.73 1.33 -7.78
CA THR A 72 -2.37 0.03 -7.62
C THR A 72 -3.82 0.17 -7.15
N MET A 73 -4.07 1.00 -6.11
CA MET A 73 -5.43 1.28 -5.64
C MET A 73 -6.29 1.94 -6.71
N ASN A 74 -5.74 2.90 -7.45
CA ASN A 74 -6.45 3.58 -8.53
C ASN A 74 -6.92 2.57 -9.59
N TRP A 75 -6.03 1.66 -9.99
CA TRP A 75 -6.36 0.60 -10.93
C TRP A 75 -7.44 -0.36 -10.38
N LEU A 76 -7.31 -0.82 -9.14
CA LEU A 76 -8.30 -1.70 -8.49
C LEU A 76 -9.68 -1.06 -8.41
N VAL A 77 -9.74 0.20 -7.98
CA VAL A 77 -10.99 0.97 -7.88
C VAL A 77 -11.61 1.17 -9.27
N GLU A 78 -10.82 1.41 -10.31
CA GLU A 78 -11.32 1.52 -11.69
C GLU A 78 -11.90 0.20 -12.21
N GLN A 79 -11.24 -0.93 -11.94
CA GLN A 79 -11.78 -2.25 -12.29
C GLN A 79 -13.10 -2.53 -11.56
N LEU A 80 -13.18 -2.23 -10.26
CA LEU A 80 -14.39 -2.46 -9.48
C LEU A 80 -15.55 -1.54 -9.91
N ALA A 81 -15.26 -0.29 -10.24
CA ALA A 81 -16.25 0.65 -10.77
C ALA A 81 -16.83 0.19 -12.11
N GLN A 82 -15.97 -0.32 -13.00
CA GLN A 82 -16.37 -0.89 -14.29
C GLN A 82 -17.27 -2.13 -14.08
N GLU A 83 -16.84 -3.07 -13.24
CA GLU A 83 -17.58 -4.31 -12.97
C GLU A 83 -18.96 -4.02 -12.36
N ARG A 84 -19.02 -3.09 -11.40
CA ARG A 84 -20.28 -2.70 -10.73
C ARG A 84 -21.14 -1.73 -11.55
N HIS A 85 -20.69 -1.33 -12.73
CA HIS A 85 -21.39 -0.34 -13.58
C HIS A 85 -21.72 0.96 -12.83
N GLN A 86 -20.82 1.42 -11.96
CA GLN A 86 -21.03 2.62 -11.13
C GLN A 86 -19.89 3.63 -11.23
N PRO A 87 -20.11 4.91 -10.88
CA PRO A 87 -19.04 5.90 -10.84
C PRO A 87 -17.94 5.50 -9.84
N LYS A 88 -16.69 5.75 -10.23
CA LYS A 88 -15.49 5.56 -9.38
C LYS A 88 -15.63 6.22 -8.00
N HIS A 89 -16.24 7.40 -7.95
CA HIS A 89 -16.52 8.13 -6.71
C HIS A 89 -17.31 7.28 -5.70
N ASN A 90 -18.33 6.54 -6.16
CA ASN A 90 -19.16 5.72 -5.27
C ASN A 90 -18.33 4.60 -4.65
N VAL A 91 -17.49 3.91 -5.42
CA VAL A 91 -16.57 2.89 -4.88
C VAL A 91 -15.65 3.47 -3.80
N ILE A 92 -15.13 4.69 -4.00
CA ILE A 92 -14.28 5.36 -3.01
C ILE A 92 -15.06 5.71 -1.76
N THR A 93 -16.32 6.13 -1.89
CA THR A 93 -17.22 6.38 -0.75
C THR A 93 -17.47 5.09 0.02
N ASP A 94 -17.86 4.00 -0.65
CA ASP A 94 -18.09 2.68 -0.04
C ASP A 94 -16.85 2.21 0.73
N LEU A 95 -15.65 2.39 0.15
CA LEU A 95 -14.38 2.02 0.80
C LEU A 95 -14.08 2.85 2.05
N ARG A 96 -14.48 4.13 2.08
CA ARG A 96 -14.33 4.97 3.28
C ARG A 96 -15.30 4.55 4.36
N GLU A 97 -16.55 4.32 3.99
CA GLU A 97 -17.57 3.83 4.92
C GLU A 97 -17.13 2.51 5.56
N PHE A 98 -16.60 1.57 4.77
CA PHE A 98 -16.03 0.31 5.29
C PHE A 98 -14.88 0.51 6.28
N LEU A 99 -14.07 1.57 6.16
CA LEU A 99 -12.96 1.85 7.09
C LEU A 99 -13.41 2.55 8.37
N ASP A 100 -14.59 3.17 8.36
CA ASP A 100 -15.18 3.86 9.51
C ASP A 100 -16.06 2.92 10.37
N GLU A 101 -16.30 1.67 9.91
CA GLU A 101 -16.95 0.58 10.66
C GLU A 101 -16.01 -0.06 11.69
#